data_AF-A0A3S2C8P9-F1
#
_entry.id   AF-A0A3S2C8P9-F1
#
_cell.length_a   1.000
_cell.length_b   1.000
_cell.length_c   1.000
_cell.angle_alpha   90.00
_cell.angle_beta   90.00
_cell.angle_gamma   90.00
#
_symmetry.space_group_name_H-M   'P 1'
#
loop_
_entity.id
_entity.type
_entity.pdbx_description
1 polymer ?
#
loop_
_entity_poly.entity_id
_entity_poly.type
_entity_poly.pdbx_seq_one_letter_code
_entity_poly.pdbx_strand_id
1 'polypeptide(L)'
;MKSPLLALAFLLPTMALAEPIETRKIITAVTGDFNGDGAVDLAMVVETEPGHPMDVHFFLRDKEHNYLKPVEIVHGQILGEWNNYDRPGNENSDTEPELTMLPNGSIKFYLPAMEI
;
A
#
# COMPACT_ATOMS: atom_id res chain seq x y z
N MET A 1 -31.84 25.33 38.62
CA MET A 1 -31.83 25.47 37.14
C MET A 1 -30.39 25.56 36.66
N LYS A 2 -30.09 24.93 35.51
CA LYS A 2 -28.84 24.91 34.74
C LYS A 2 -27.79 23.91 35.25
N SER A 3 -27.18 23.02 34.48
CA SER A 3 -27.40 22.53 33.11
C SER A 3 -26.39 21.38 32.88
N PRO A 4 -26.77 20.12 32.59
CA PRO A 4 -25.79 19.11 32.19
C PRO A 4 -25.68 19.14 30.65
N LEU A 5 -25.16 20.22 30.08
CA LEU A 5 -25.06 20.37 28.62
C LEU A 5 -23.63 20.30 28.08
N LEU A 6 -22.60 20.12 28.93
CA LEU A 6 -21.22 20.26 28.49
C LEU A 6 -20.47 18.95 28.17
N ALA A 7 -21.06 17.77 28.42
CA ALA A 7 -20.36 16.49 28.23
C ALA A 7 -20.54 15.85 26.83
N LEU A 8 -21.39 16.41 25.96
CA LEU A 8 -21.75 15.76 24.69
C LEU A 8 -20.93 16.21 23.46
N ALA A 9 -20.00 17.15 23.63
CA ALA A 9 -19.32 17.79 22.49
C ALA A 9 -18.07 17.05 21.93
N PHE A 10 -17.65 15.93 22.53
CA PHE A 10 -16.41 15.23 22.13
C PHE A 10 -16.61 13.87 21.44
N LEU A 11 -17.83 13.53 21.03
CA LEU A 11 -18.13 12.32 20.26
C LEU A 11 -18.27 12.60 18.76
N LEU A 12 -17.39 13.42 18.18
CA LEU A 12 -17.30 13.45 16.72
C LEU A 12 -16.52 12.21 16.26
N PRO A 13 -17.13 11.30 15.48
CA PRO A 13 -16.36 10.22 14.89
C PRO A 13 -15.36 10.83 13.92
N THR A 14 -14.07 10.69 14.21
CA THR A 14 -13.03 10.93 13.22
C THR A 14 -13.22 9.88 12.13
N MET A 15 -13.85 10.27 11.02
CA MET A 15 -13.86 9.44 9.81
C MET A 15 -12.42 9.45 9.28
N ALA A 16 -11.65 8.42 9.60
CA ALA A 16 -10.41 8.13 8.90
C ALA A 16 -10.80 7.70 7.47
N LEU A 17 -10.91 8.68 6.57
CA LEU A 17 -10.91 8.39 5.15
C LEU A 17 -9.52 7.84 4.82
N ALA A 18 -9.47 6.66 4.22
CA ALA A 18 -8.21 6.16 3.65
C ALA A 18 -7.68 7.22 2.67
N GLU A 19 -6.41 7.58 2.81
CA GLU A 19 -5.79 8.49 1.85
C GLU A 19 -5.93 7.90 0.44
N PRO A 20 -6.39 8.69 -0.54
CA PRO A 20 -6.54 8.19 -1.90
C PRO A 20 -5.17 7.80 -2.45
N ILE A 21 -5.03 6.55 -2.88
CA ILE A 21 -3.83 6.09 -3.58
C ILE A 21 -3.87 6.69 -4.98
N GLU A 22 -2.84 7.48 -5.33
CA GLU A 22 -2.65 7.95 -6.69
C GLU A 22 -2.32 6.75 -7.59
N THR A 23 -3.24 6.34 -8.45
CA THR A 23 -3.10 5.11 -9.25
C THR A 23 -1.86 5.10 -10.14
N ARG A 24 -1.39 6.28 -10.58
CA ARG A 24 -0.15 6.45 -11.35
C ARG A 24 1.13 6.15 -10.56
N LYS A 25 1.06 6.13 -9.23
CA LYS A 25 2.17 5.81 -8.33
C LYS A 25 2.22 4.33 -7.96
N ILE A 26 1.25 3.53 -8.39
CA ILE A 26 1.27 2.07 -8.18
C ILE A 26 2.28 1.48 -9.16
N ILE A 27 3.32 0.84 -8.62
CA ILE A 27 4.42 0.30 -9.42
C ILE A 27 4.16 -1.16 -9.75
N THR A 28 3.84 -1.96 -8.74
CA THR A 28 3.53 -3.38 -8.90
C THR A 28 2.54 -3.84 -7.83
N ALA A 29 1.96 -5.02 -8.03
CA ALA A 29 1.03 -5.62 -7.09
C ALA A 29 1.11 -7.15 -7.09
N VAL A 30 0.79 -7.75 -5.95
CA VAL A 30 0.69 -9.20 -5.79
C VAL A 30 -0.56 -9.57 -5.01
N THR A 31 -1.19 -10.67 -5.41
CA THR A 31 -2.32 -11.26 -4.69
C THR A 31 -1.89 -12.54 -3.99
N GLY A 32 -2.48 -12.83 -2.83
CA GLY A 32 -2.17 -14.01 -2.03
C GLY A 32 -3.13 -14.17 -0.86
N ASP A 33 -2.95 -15.20 -0.04
CA ASP A 33 -3.64 -15.34 1.26
C ASP A 33 -2.62 -15.01 2.35
N PHE A 34 -2.48 -13.72 2.67
CA PHE A 34 -1.41 -13.24 3.55
C PHE A 34 -1.75 -13.46 5.03
N ASN A 35 -3.03 -13.56 5.36
CA ASN A 35 -3.51 -13.78 6.72
C ASN A 35 -3.92 -15.24 7.01
N GLY A 36 -3.90 -16.13 6.01
CA GLY A 36 -4.17 -17.55 6.14
C GLY A 36 -5.65 -17.90 6.30
N ASP A 37 -6.56 -17.02 5.87
CA ASP A 37 -8.00 -17.21 6.02
C ASP A 37 -8.67 -17.89 4.81
N GLY A 38 -7.89 -18.20 3.77
CA GLY A 38 -8.33 -18.82 2.53
C GLY A 38 -8.93 -17.85 1.50
N ALA A 39 -8.95 -16.55 1.76
CA ALA A 39 -9.37 -15.53 0.81
C ALA A 39 -8.18 -14.92 0.04
N VAL A 40 -8.48 -14.27 -1.09
CA VAL A 40 -7.47 -13.63 -1.94
C VAL A 40 -7.34 -12.15 -1.56
N ASP A 41 -6.24 -11.83 -0.90
CA ASP A 41 -5.77 -10.50 -0.49
C ASP A 41 -4.94 -9.82 -1.60
N LEU A 42 -4.56 -8.56 -1.36
CA LEU A 42 -3.77 -7.73 -2.27
C LEU A 42 -2.69 -6.96 -1.51
N ALA A 43 -1.47 -6.94 -2.04
CA ALA A 43 -0.41 -6.03 -1.64
C ALA A 43 0.06 -5.22 -2.86
N MET A 44 0.31 -3.92 -2.68
CA MET A 44 0.76 -3.02 -3.74
C MET A 44 2.00 -2.26 -3.30
N VAL A 45 2.97 -2.09 -4.21
CA VAL A 45 4.06 -1.13 -4.04
C VAL A 45 3.64 0.20 -4.62
N VAL A 46 3.75 1.26 -3.82
CA VAL A 46 3.34 2.60 -4.19
C VAL A 46 4.52 3.55 -3.99
N GLU A 47 4.83 4.34 -5.02
CA GLU A 47 5.76 5.45 -4.91
C GLU A 47 5.19 6.52 -3.97
N THR A 48 5.99 6.99 -3.02
CA THR A 48 5.63 8.11 -2.15
C THR A 48 5.98 9.42 -2.86
N GLU A 49 7.27 9.64 -3.08
CA GLU A 49 7.87 10.76 -3.80
C GLU A 49 9.04 10.28 -4.67
N PRO A 50 9.36 10.98 -5.79
CA PRO A 50 10.51 10.64 -6.61
C PRO A 50 11.81 10.60 -5.80
N GLY A 51 12.56 9.51 -5.94
CA GLY A 51 13.82 9.28 -5.23
C GLY A 51 13.68 8.94 -3.74
N HIS A 52 12.46 8.72 -3.25
CA HIS A 52 12.19 8.28 -1.88
C HIS A 52 11.88 6.80 -1.83
N PRO A 53 12.14 6.12 -0.68
CA PRO A 53 11.70 4.76 -0.47
C PRO A 53 10.19 4.59 -0.72
N MET A 54 9.83 3.48 -1.33
CA MET A 54 8.45 3.16 -1.70
C MET A 54 7.74 2.43 -0.56
N ASP A 55 6.42 2.59 -0.50
CA ASP A 55 5.57 2.01 0.52
C ASP A 55 4.87 0.75 0.01
N VAL A 56 4.52 -0.15 0.93
CA VAL A 56 3.72 -1.33 0.63
C VAL A 56 2.35 -1.21 1.30
N HIS A 57 1.30 -1.15 0.49
CA HIS A 57 -0.08 -1.08 0.95
C HIS A 57 -0.68 -2.49 0.97
N PHE A 58 -1.25 -2.88 2.11
CA PHE A 58 -1.91 -4.18 2.28
C PHE A 58 -3.42 -4.04 2.35
N PHE A 59 -4.10 -4.94 1.65
CA PHE A 59 -5.54 -5.08 1.67
C PHE A 59 -5.94 -6.52 1.89
N LEU A 60 -6.78 -6.77 2.90
CA LEU A 60 -7.34 -8.09 3.15
C LEU A 60 -8.75 -8.18 2.57
N ARG A 61 -9.10 -9.36 2.07
CA ARG A 61 -10.44 -9.61 1.53
C ARG A 61 -11.46 -9.71 2.66
N ASP A 62 -12.49 -8.88 2.58
CA ASP A 62 -13.71 -9.09 3.36
C ASP A 62 -14.49 -10.27 2.75
N LYS A 63 -14.58 -11.37 3.49
CA LYS A 63 -15.27 -12.59 3.08
C LYS A 63 -16.80 -12.48 3.11
N GLU A 64 -17.33 -11.60 3.93
CA GLU A 64 -18.77 -11.36 4.04
C GLU A 64 -19.26 -10.49 2.87
N HIS A 65 -18.50 -9.44 2.54
CA HIS A 65 -18.93 -8.42 1.61
C HIS A 65 -18.18 -8.39 0.27
N ASN A 66 -17.16 -9.24 0.09
CA ASN A 66 -16.40 -9.42 -1.14
C ASN A 66 -15.62 -8.19 -1.67
N TYR A 67 -15.24 -7.26 -0.81
CA TYR A 67 -14.35 -6.15 -1.15
C TYR A 67 -13.03 -6.21 -0.39
N LEU A 68 -12.02 -5.49 -0.89
CA LEU A 68 -10.72 -5.36 -0.26
C LEU A 68 -10.76 -4.26 0.81
N LYS A 69 -10.32 -4.57 2.02
CA LYS A 69 -10.19 -3.63 3.13
C LYS A 69 -8.73 -3.23 3.31
N PRO A 70 -8.36 -1.93 3.27
CA PRO A 70 -7.02 -1.52 3.63
C PRO A 70 -6.76 -1.87 5.09
N VAL A 71 -5.61 -2.48 5.38
CA VAL A 71 -5.27 -2.90 6.75
C VAL A 71 -3.97 -2.34 7.28
N GLU A 72 -2.99 -2.09 6.42
CA GLU A 72 -1.66 -1.63 6.84
C GLU A 72 -0.95 -0.92 5.67
N ILE A 73 -0.11 0.06 6.00
CA ILE A 73 0.88 0.63 5.08
C ILE A 73 2.25 0.43 5.74
N VAL A 74 3.11 -0.36 5.09
CA VAL A 74 4.48 -0.56 5.56
C VAL A 74 5.39 0.42 4.84
N HIS A 75 5.87 1.40 5.59
CA HIS A 75 6.61 2.52 5.03
C HIS A 75 8.07 2.18 4.71
N GLY A 76 8.56 2.76 3.61
CA GLY A 76 9.97 2.84 3.25
C GLY A 76 10.73 1.51 3.19
N GLN A 77 10.05 0.43 2.82
CA GLN A 77 10.65 -0.91 2.76
C GLN A 77 11.48 -1.13 1.50
N ILE A 78 11.19 -0.41 0.42
CA ILE A 78 11.75 -0.70 -0.89
C ILE A 78 12.58 0.49 -1.35
N LEU A 79 13.90 0.28 -1.35
CA LEU A 79 14.89 1.25 -1.81
C LEU A 79 15.03 1.12 -3.33
N GLY A 80 14.57 2.13 -4.07
CA GLY A 80 14.70 2.19 -5.52
C GLY A 80 14.23 3.54 -6.05
N GLU A 81 14.83 4.03 -7.12
CA GLU A 81 14.33 5.20 -7.83
C GLU A 81 13.39 4.76 -8.95
N TRP A 82 12.09 5.02 -8.79
CA TRP A 82 11.12 4.84 -9.86
C TRP A 82 11.00 6.11 -10.70
N ASN A 83 11.85 6.27 -11.72
CA ASN A 83 11.98 7.52 -12.46
C ASN A 83 11.05 7.69 -13.69
N ASN A 84 10.10 6.77 -13.93
CA ASN A 84 9.57 6.52 -15.28
C ASN A 84 8.18 7.08 -15.65
N TYR A 85 7.60 8.02 -14.89
CA TYR A 85 6.27 8.55 -15.28
C TYR A 85 6.22 10.06 -15.60
N ASP A 86 6.90 10.92 -14.83
CA ASP A 86 6.75 12.38 -14.96
C ASP A 86 7.98 13.12 -15.54
N ARG A 87 9.03 12.40 -15.97
CA ARG A 87 10.26 13.01 -16.52
C ARG A 87 10.46 12.61 -17.99
N PRO A 88 9.97 13.40 -18.96
CA PRO A 88 10.33 13.17 -20.36
C PRO A 88 11.86 13.18 -20.51
N GLY A 89 12.43 12.07 -20.97
CA GLY A 89 13.88 11.89 -21.16
C GLY A 89 14.59 10.95 -20.18
N ASN A 90 13.91 10.45 -19.15
CA ASN A 90 14.37 9.31 -18.35
C ASN A 90 13.58 8.08 -18.80
N GLU A 91 14.11 7.33 -19.76
CA GLU A 91 13.36 6.22 -20.38
C GLU A 91 13.43 4.91 -19.58
N ASN A 92 14.35 4.78 -18.61
CA ASN A 92 14.47 3.55 -17.82
C ASN A 92 14.60 3.88 -16.32
N SER A 93 13.67 3.38 -15.50
CA SER A 93 13.99 3.00 -14.12
C SER A 93 14.53 1.59 -14.21
N ASP A 94 15.79 1.39 -13.85
CA ASP A 94 16.46 0.09 -14.00
C ASP A 94 16.06 -0.92 -12.91
N THR A 95 15.00 -0.65 -12.12
CA THR A 95 14.63 -1.51 -11.00
C THR A 95 13.13 -1.47 -10.67
N GLU A 96 12.32 -2.20 -11.43
CA GLU A 96 10.96 -2.54 -10.98
C GLU A 96 11.05 -3.56 -9.83
N PRO A 97 10.48 -3.29 -8.65
CA PRO A 97 10.39 -4.29 -7.61
C PRO A 97 9.53 -5.47 -8.08
N GLU A 98 10.03 -6.67 -7.89
CA GLU A 98 9.28 -7.89 -8.11
C GLU A 98 8.72 -8.40 -6.77
N LEU A 99 7.42 -8.70 -6.77
CA LEU A 99 6.74 -9.31 -5.64
C LEU A 99 6.38 -10.75 -5.96
N THR A 100 6.67 -11.66 -5.04
CA THR A 100 6.22 -13.06 -5.14
C THR A 100 5.52 -13.49 -3.87
N MET A 101 4.29 -13.97 -4.00
CA MET A 101 3.58 -14.64 -2.92
C MET A 101 4.18 -16.02 -2.68
N LEU A 102 4.53 -16.32 -1.42
CA LEU A 102 5.02 -17.63 -1.02
C LEU A 102 3.90 -18.48 -0.40
N PRO A 103 3.97 -19.82 -0.47
CA PRO A 103 2.91 -20.71 0.03
C PRO A 103 2.60 -20.60 1.53
N ASN A 104 3.49 -19.99 2.32
CA ASN A 104 3.35 -19.83 3.76
C ASN A 104 2.70 -18.49 4.18
N GLY A 105 2.14 -17.73 3.24
CA GLY A 105 1.53 -16.42 3.53
C GLY A 105 2.49 -15.23 3.42
N SER A 106 3.80 -15.47 3.29
CA SER A 106 4.79 -14.38 3.21
C SER A 106 4.97 -13.85 1.79
N ILE A 107 5.44 -12.61 1.68
CA ILE A 107 5.80 -11.98 0.42
C ILE A 107 7.32 -11.91 0.32
N LYS A 108 7.86 -12.41 -0.79
CA LYS A 108 9.25 -12.17 -1.17
C LYS A 108 9.30 -10.90 -2.01
N PHE A 109 10.16 -9.97 -1.60
CA PHE A 109 10.52 -8.79 -2.36
C PHE A 109 11.87 -9.05 -3.05
N TYR A 110 11.93 -8.79 -4.35
CA TYR A 110 13.16 -8.80 -5.11
C TYR A 110 13.33 -7.46 -5.82
N LEU A 111 14.47 -6.82 -5.59
CA LEU A 111 14.88 -5.65 -6.33
C LEU A 111 15.98 -6.11 -7.29
N PRO A 112 15.73 -6.13 -8.61
CA PRO A 112 16.79 -6.42 -9.56
C PRO A 112 17.95 -5.43 -9.37
N ALA A 113 19.18 -5.91 -9.55
CA ALA A 113 20.32 -5.00 -9.50
C ALA A 113 20.20 -4.02 -10.68
N MET A 114 20.54 -2.75 -10.44
CA MET A 114 20.69 -1.77 -11.52
C MET A 114 21.65 -2.35 -12.57
N GLU A 115 21.24 -2.40 -13.83
CA GLU A 115 22.16 -2.74 -14.91
C GLU A 115 23.23 -1.63 -14.98
N ILE A 116 24.49 -2.00 -14.72
CA ILE A 116 25.67 -1.11 -14.77
C ILE A 116 26.19 -0.92 -16.18
#